data_AF-A0A3C0WIK1-F1
#
_entry.id   AF-A0A3C0WIK1-F1
#
_cell.length_a   1.000
_cell.length_b   1.000
_cell.length_c   1.000
_cell.angle_alpha   90.00
_cell.angle_beta   90.00
_cell.angle_gamma   90.00
#
_symmetry.space_group_name_H-M   'P 1'
#
loop_
_entity.id
_entity.type
_entity.pdbx_description
1 polymer ?
#
loop_
_entity_poly.entity_id
_entity_poly.type
_entity_poly.pdbx_seq_one_letter_code
_entity_poly.pdbx_strand_id
1 'polypeptide(L)'
;GIELDPAQTLEDTGVELSVWQDLMDRMKAAKFGVIFFGMGLTMTRGKHANSEALLALTRDMNDHTRFVCKPNRGHGNVTGADNVVAWRTGYPFGVNLARGYPRFNPGEYTASDVLARGEADAAMIIASDPMANFNEPARQHLASIPYIAFDPKETPTTRHAEVAFTVATYGINVPGTVYRMDDVPIPLRPAFESPHPSDLQILEGIEERVKELKAIGLAGQASSLRPNAV
;
A
#
# COMPACT_ATOMS: atom_id res chain seq x y z
N GLY A 1 -36.18 14.58 -4.28
CA GLY A 1 -35.41 13.32 -4.20
C GLY A 1 -35.84 12.43 -5.35
N ILE A 2 -35.02 11.46 -5.71
CA ILE A 2 -35.42 10.38 -6.61
C ILE A 2 -36.41 9.50 -5.83
N GLU A 3 -37.55 9.18 -6.44
CA GLU A 3 -38.51 8.26 -5.84
C GLU A 3 -37.95 6.83 -5.94
N LEU A 4 -37.90 6.13 -4.80
CA LEU A 4 -37.37 4.77 -4.72
C LEU A 4 -38.51 3.77 -4.79
N ASP A 5 -38.46 2.84 -5.74
CA ASP A 5 -39.40 1.73 -5.84
C ASP A 5 -39.03 0.63 -4.81
N PRO A 6 -39.94 0.25 -3.88
CA PRO A 6 -39.70 -0.83 -2.94
C PRO A 6 -39.35 -2.17 -3.61
N ALA A 7 -39.97 -2.49 -4.76
CA ALA A 7 -39.73 -3.74 -5.47
C ALA A 7 -38.33 -3.78 -6.09
N GLN A 8 -37.95 -2.71 -6.79
CA GLN A 8 -36.60 -2.56 -7.35
C GLN A 8 -35.52 -2.58 -6.26
N THR A 9 -35.77 -1.90 -5.13
CA THR A 9 -34.81 -1.88 -4.01
C THR A 9 -34.56 -3.29 -3.47
N LEU A 10 -35.63 -4.07 -3.27
CA LEU A 10 -35.51 -5.45 -2.81
C LEU A 10 -34.76 -6.33 -3.82
N GLU A 11 -35.03 -6.16 -5.11
CA GLU A 11 -34.34 -6.87 -6.19
C GLU A 11 -32.83 -6.55 -6.21
N ASP A 12 -32.47 -5.27 -6.11
CA ASP A 12 -31.09 -4.80 -6.24
C ASP A 12 -30.23 -5.11 -5.01
N THR A 13 -30.79 -4.94 -3.81
CA THR A 13 -30.02 -5.03 -2.56
C THR A 13 -30.29 -6.30 -1.76
N GLY A 14 -31.33 -7.06 -2.09
CA GLY A 14 -31.81 -8.20 -1.30
C GLY A 14 -32.37 -7.81 0.08
N VAL A 15 -32.71 -6.53 0.29
CA VAL A 15 -33.18 -5.99 1.58
C VAL A 15 -34.37 -5.06 1.33
N GLU A 16 -35.44 -5.21 2.11
CA GLU A 16 -36.65 -4.39 1.95
C GLU A 16 -36.35 -2.89 2.17
N LEU A 17 -37.03 -2.03 1.40
CA LEU A 17 -36.89 -0.56 1.54
C LEU A 17 -37.21 -0.07 2.96
N SER A 18 -38.15 -0.73 3.65
CA SER A 18 -38.51 -0.45 5.05
C SER A 18 -37.32 -0.55 6.01
N VAL A 19 -36.44 -1.54 5.80
CA VAL A 19 -35.25 -1.78 6.61
C VAL A 19 -34.20 -0.70 6.34
N TRP A 20 -34.02 -0.31 5.08
CA TRP A 20 -33.15 0.81 4.71
C TRP A 20 -33.64 2.14 5.31
N GLN A 21 -34.96 2.36 5.30
CA GLN A 21 -35.54 3.57 5.87
C GLN A 21 -35.34 3.63 7.39
N ASP A 22 -35.58 2.53 8.11
CA ASP A 22 -35.33 2.44 9.55
C ASP A 22 -33.85 2.70 9.89
N LEU A 23 -32.91 2.13 9.12
CA LEU A 23 -31.49 2.42 9.28
C LEU A 23 -31.19 3.91 9.10
N MET A 24 -31.72 4.53 8.04
CA MET A 24 -31.50 5.95 7.77
C MET A 24 -32.09 6.86 8.84
N ASP A 25 -33.27 6.53 9.36
CA ASP A 25 -33.92 7.31 10.42
C ASP A 25 -33.09 7.25 11.72
N ARG A 26 -32.56 6.07 12.08
CA ARG A 26 -31.64 5.90 13.21
C ARG A 26 -30.34 6.66 13.02
N MET A 27 -29.77 6.59 11.82
CA MET A 27 -28.54 7.34 11.49
C MET A 27 -28.77 8.85 11.64
N LYS A 28 -29.89 9.39 11.14
CA LYS A 28 -30.22 10.81 11.25
C LYS A 28 -30.50 11.25 12.69
N ALA A 29 -31.03 10.36 13.53
CA ALA A 29 -31.29 10.64 14.94
C ALA A 29 -30.02 10.67 15.82
N ALA A 30 -28.87 10.19 15.32
CA ALA A 30 -27.63 10.16 16.07
C ALA A 30 -27.13 11.57 16.42
N LYS A 31 -26.42 11.71 17.55
CA LYS A 31 -25.75 12.98 17.92
C LYS A 31 -24.36 13.12 17.30
N PHE A 32 -23.70 11.99 17.09
CA PHE A 32 -22.42 11.88 16.40
C PHE A 32 -22.30 10.47 15.82
N GLY A 33 -22.17 10.37 14.50
CA GLY A 33 -22.07 9.11 13.78
C GLY A 33 -20.65 8.82 13.31
N VAL A 34 -20.24 7.55 13.38
CA VAL A 34 -18.95 7.09 12.86
C VAL A 34 -19.19 5.86 11.98
N ILE A 35 -18.69 5.90 10.75
CA ILE A 35 -18.74 4.79 9.82
C ILE A 35 -17.33 4.22 9.67
N PHE A 36 -17.14 2.97 10.12
CA PHE A 36 -15.92 2.21 9.87
C PHE A 36 -16.12 1.26 8.69
N PHE A 37 -15.16 1.20 7.78
CA PHE A 37 -15.21 0.30 6.63
C PHE A 37 -13.86 -0.36 6.38
N GLY A 38 -13.86 -1.55 5.79
CA GLY A 38 -12.65 -2.33 5.55
C GLY A 38 -12.69 -3.09 4.23
N MET A 39 -11.95 -4.19 4.17
CA MET A 39 -11.74 -4.96 2.93
C MET A 39 -13.01 -5.55 2.33
N GLY A 40 -14.06 -5.76 3.14
CA GLY A 40 -15.38 -6.16 2.63
C GLY A 40 -16.02 -5.13 1.69
N LEU A 41 -15.60 -3.87 1.77
CA LEU A 41 -16.03 -2.80 0.86
C LEU A 41 -14.99 -2.55 -0.24
N THR A 42 -13.70 -2.53 0.10
CA THR A 42 -12.63 -2.10 -0.82
C THR A 42 -12.19 -3.19 -1.81
N MET A 43 -12.44 -4.47 -1.50
CA MET A 43 -12.04 -5.61 -2.34
C MET A 43 -13.21 -6.39 -2.95
N THR A 44 -14.44 -5.86 -2.85
CA THR A 44 -15.61 -6.40 -3.54
C THR A 44 -15.84 -5.69 -4.88
N ARG A 45 -16.79 -6.18 -5.69
CA ARG A 45 -17.17 -5.56 -6.96
C ARG A 45 -17.47 -4.07 -6.72
N GLY A 46 -16.88 -3.19 -7.53
CA GLY A 46 -16.93 -1.73 -7.38
C GLY A 46 -15.66 -1.13 -6.77
N LYS A 47 -14.96 -1.83 -5.87
CA LYS A 47 -13.67 -1.44 -5.26
C LYS A 47 -13.67 0.01 -4.74
N HIS A 48 -13.03 0.94 -5.45
CA HIS A 48 -12.92 2.35 -5.06
C HIS A 48 -14.26 3.10 -5.17
N ALA A 49 -15.14 2.70 -6.09
CA ALA A 49 -16.47 3.29 -6.23
C ALA A 49 -17.34 3.04 -4.99
N ASN A 50 -17.14 1.91 -4.30
CA ASN A 50 -17.84 1.60 -3.06
C ASN A 50 -17.41 2.57 -1.94
N SER A 51 -16.09 2.84 -1.84
CA SER A 51 -15.56 3.82 -0.90
C SER A 51 -16.06 5.23 -1.23
N GLU A 52 -16.10 5.60 -2.51
CA GLU A 52 -16.64 6.89 -2.95
C GLU A 52 -18.11 7.07 -2.55
N ALA A 53 -18.95 6.06 -2.78
CA ALA A 53 -20.36 6.08 -2.39
C ALA A 53 -20.53 6.24 -0.87
N LEU A 54 -19.71 5.56 -0.07
CA LEU A 54 -19.76 5.69 1.39
C LEU A 54 -19.29 7.07 1.89
N LEU A 55 -18.27 7.65 1.25
CA LEU A 55 -17.81 9.00 1.54
C LEU A 55 -18.87 10.04 1.14
N ALA A 56 -19.56 9.84 0.03
CA ALA A 56 -20.69 10.66 -0.39
C ALA A 56 -21.84 10.58 0.62
N LEU A 57 -22.24 9.38 1.05
CA LEU A 57 -23.23 9.21 2.10
C LEU A 57 -22.82 9.94 3.39
N THR A 58 -21.56 9.82 3.80
CA THR A 58 -21.04 10.48 5.01
C THR A 58 -21.13 12.00 4.90
N ARG A 59 -20.83 12.55 3.72
CA ARG A 59 -20.99 13.98 3.43
C ARG A 59 -22.46 14.39 3.56
N ASP A 60 -23.37 13.66 2.93
CA ASP A 60 -24.79 13.99 2.91
C ASP A 60 -25.41 13.86 4.33
N MET A 61 -24.93 12.92 5.15
CA MET A 61 -25.33 12.80 6.56
C MET A 61 -24.96 14.02 7.41
N ASN A 62 -23.94 14.79 7.02
CA ASN A 62 -23.54 16.00 7.74
C ASN A 62 -24.55 17.15 7.63
N ASP A 63 -25.54 17.07 6.73
CA ASP A 63 -26.69 17.99 6.68
C ASP A 63 -27.70 17.72 7.81
N HIS A 64 -27.65 16.53 8.42
CA HIS A 64 -28.55 16.13 9.50
C HIS A 64 -27.88 16.17 10.88
N THR A 65 -26.67 15.61 10.99
CA THR A 65 -25.90 15.54 12.24
C THR A 65 -24.43 15.23 11.94
N ARG A 66 -23.52 15.39 12.90
CA ARG A 66 -22.09 15.17 12.64
C ARG A 66 -21.80 13.71 12.34
N PHE A 67 -21.22 13.46 11.17
CA PHE A 67 -20.79 12.13 10.73
C PHE A 67 -19.35 12.16 10.24
N VAL A 68 -18.59 11.13 10.59
CA VAL A 68 -17.24 10.88 10.06
C VAL A 68 -17.14 9.46 9.53
N CYS A 69 -16.27 9.27 8.55
CA CYS A 69 -15.99 7.96 7.95
C CYS A 69 -14.50 7.68 8.03
N LYS A 70 -14.13 6.47 8.45
CA LYS A 70 -12.73 6.06 8.58
C LYS A 70 -12.49 4.65 8.03
N PRO A 71 -11.48 4.49 7.16
CA PRO A 71 -11.05 3.17 6.72
C PRO A 71 -10.29 2.46 7.84
N ASN A 72 -10.66 1.21 8.10
CA ASN A 72 -9.93 0.30 8.97
C ASN A 72 -8.68 -0.19 8.22
N ARG A 73 -7.59 0.56 8.38
CA ARG A 73 -6.27 0.23 7.82
C ARG A 73 -5.70 -1.02 8.48
N GLY A 74 -5.12 -1.93 7.69
CA GLY A 74 -4.72 -3.27 8.15
C GLY A 74 -3.40 -3.30 8.92
N HIS A 75 -2.28 -3.04 8.24
CA HIS A 75 -0.94 -3.17 8.84
C HIS A 75 -0.59 -1.99 9.74
N GLY A 76 0.27 -2.25 10.74
CA GLY A 76 0.61 -1.31 11.81
C GLY A 76 1.22 0.03 11.36
N ASN A 77 1.71 0.14 10.11
CA ASN A 77 2.22 1.39 9.57
C ASN A 77 1.89 1.63 8.08
N VAL A 78 0.80 1.04 7.55
CA VAL A 78 0.42 1.30 6.14
C VAL A 78 0.14 2.79 5.91
N THR A 79 -0.49 3.45 6.89
CA THR A 79 -0.74 4.90 6.86
C THR A 79 0.57 5.69 6.82
N GLY A 80 1.61 5.23 7.53
CA GLY A 80 2.90 5.93 7.55
C GLY A 80 3.65 5.79 6.23
N ALA A 81 3.61 4.60 5.62
CA ALA A 81 4.15 4.40 4.27
C ALA A 81 3.48 5.35 3.27
N ASP A 82 2.14 5.41 3.27
CA ASP A 82 1.38 6.30 2.39
C ASP A 82 1.76 7.78 2.62
N ASN A 83 1.84 8.22 3.88
CA ASN A 83 2.22 9.59 4.23
C ASN A 83 3.64 9.92 3.76
N VAL A 84 4.62 9.03 4.01
CA VAL A 84 6.02 9.24 3.62
C VAL A 84 6.14 9.38 2.10
N VAL A 85 5.54 8.46 1.34
CA VAL A 85 5.61 8.50 -0.13
C VAL A 85 4.88 9.75 -0.65
N ALA A 86 3.75 10.13 -0.05
CA ALA A 86 2.99 11.32 -0.42
C ALA A 86 3.81 12.60 -0.24
N TRP A 87 4.44 12.84 0.91
CA TRP A 87 5.22 14.08 1.09
C TRP A 87 6.53 14.08 0.30
N ARG A 88 7.06 12.91 -0.08
CA ARG A 88 8.30 12.80 -0.89
C ARG A 88 8.05 12.92 -2.39
N THR A 89 6.89 12.49 -2.88
CA THR A 89 6.63 12.33 -4.32
C THR A 89 5.38 13.06 -4.81
N GLY A 90 4.53 13.55 -3.91
CA GLY A 90 3.21 14.09 -4.22
C GLY A 90 2.09 13.03 -4.29
N TYR A 91 2.41 11.74 -4.16
CA TYR A 91 1.45 10.64 -4.35
C TYR A 91 1.61 9.53 -3.29
N PRO A 92 0.54 8.85 -2.86
CA PRO A 92 0.60 7.97 -1.69
C PRO A 92 1.16 6.55 -1.95
N PHE A 93 1.05 6.02 -3.17
CA PHE A 93 1.54 4.68 -3.53
C PHE A 93 1.64 4.55 -5.05
N GLY A 94 2.10 3.42 -5.60
CA GLY A 94 2.07 3.18 -7.05
C GLY A 94 2.78 4.28 -7.86
N VAL A 95 3.96 4.69 -7.40
CA VAL A 95 4.74 5.80 -7.97
C VAL A 95 5.87 5.25 -8.83
N ASN A 96 5.94 5.69 -10.07
CA ASN A 96 7.00 5.36 -11.01
C ASN A 96 7.99 6.54 -11.13
N LEU A 97 9.28 6.26 -10.94
CA LEU A 97 10.38 7.24 -10.99
C LEU A 97 11.28 7.09 -12.23
N ALA A 98 10.97 6.20 -13.17
CA ALA A 98 11.85 5.83 -14.29
C ALA A 98 12.20 7.01 -15.22
N ARG A 99 11.36 8.05 -15.28
CA ARG A 99 11.64 9.27 -16.08
C ARG A 99 12.42 10.36 -15.33
N GLY A 100 12.87 10.08 -14.11
CA GLY A 100 13.54 11.06 -13.25
C GLY A 100 12.59 12.00 -12.50
N TYR A 101 11.28 11.81 -12.62
CA TYR A 101 10.24 12.53 -11.88
C TYR A 101 9.07 11.57 -11.54
N PRO A 102 8.29 11.83 -10.48
CA PRO A 102 7.23 10.94 -10.05
C PRO A 102 6.04 10.95 -11.03
N ARG A 103 5.59 9.75 -11.40
CA ARG A 103 4.33 9.51 -12.12
C ARG A 103 3.47 8.58 -11.29
N PHE A 104 2.18 8.89 -11.20
CA PHE A 104 1.22 8.13 -10.39
C PHE A 104 0.06 7.66 -11.26
N ASN A 105 -0.14 6.36 -11.31
CA ASN A 105 -1.27 5.75 -12.00
C ASN A 105 -1.56 4.36 -11.41
N PRO A 106 -2.39 4.25 -10.35
CA PRO A 106 -2.82 2.97 -9.81
C PRO A 106 -3.47 2.08 -10.88
N GLY A 107 -3.10 0.80 -10.92
CA GLY A 107 -3.43 -0.12 -12.00
C GLY A 107 -2.35 -0.21 -13.08
N GLU A 108 -1.61 0.87 -13.35
CA GLU A 108 -0.40 0.83 -14.18
C GLU A 108 0.84 0.56 -13.30
N TYR A 109 1.06 1.32 -12.23
CA TYR A 109 2.32 1.28 -11.45
C TYR A 109 2.22 0.59 -10.08
N THR A 110 1.12 -0.09 -9.80
CA THR A 110 0.93 -0.88 -8.58
C THR A 110 1.64 -2.22 -8.68
N ALA A 111 2.29 -2.67 -7.59
CA ALA A 111 3.17 -3.84 -7.60
C ALA A 111 2.51 -5.10 -8.16
N SER A 112 1.27 -5.39 -7.73
CA SER A 112 0.52 -6.55 -8.25
C SER A 112 0.26 -6.47 -9.75
N ASP A 113 0.06 -5.27 -10.31
CA ASP A 113 -0.29 -5.09 -11.72
C ASP A 113 0.96 -5.14 -12.61
N VAL A 114 2.06 -4.50 -12.19
CA VAL A 114 3.37 -4.58 -12.85
C VAL A 114 3.87 -6.03 -12.92
N LEU A 115 3.76 -6.77 -11.81
CA LEU A 115 4.13 -8.19 -11.77
C LEU A 115 3.19 -9.04 -12.63
N ALA A 116 1.87 -8.85 -12.52
CA ALA A 116 0.92 -9.64 -13.30
C ALA A 116 1.07 -9.47 -14.82
N ARG A 117 1.60 -8.33 -15.28
CA ARG A 117 1.90 -8.06 -16.70
C ARG A 117 3.31 -8.45 -17.13
N GLY A 118 4.14 -8.96 -16.21
CA GLY A 118 5.50 -9.39 -16.51
C GLY A 118 6.48 -8.25 -16.80
N GLU A 119 6.19 -7.03 -16.33
CA GLU A 119 6.97 -5.83 -16.68
C GLU A 119 8.24 -5.66 -15.84
N ALA A 120 8.23 -6.15 -14.59
CA ALA A 120 9.38 -6.07 -13.70
C ALA A 120 10.40 -7.17 -14.01
N ASP A 121 11.68 -6.82 -14.05
CA ASP A 121 12.81 -7.73 -14.23
C ASP A 121 13.51 -8.11 -12.92
N ALA A 122 13.26 -7.34 -11.85
CA ALA A 122 13.67 -7.64 -10.48
C ALA A 122 12.68 -7.03 -9.47
N ALA A 123 12.69 -7.52 -8.24
CA ALA A 123 11.87 -6.95 -7.16
C ALA A 123 12.63 -6.84 -5.82
N MET A 124 12.19 -5.90 -4.98
CA MET A 124 12.63 -5.77 -3.60
C MET A 124 11.39 -5.69 -2.71
N ILE A 125 11.21 -6.68 -1.85
CA ILE A 125 10.05 -6.85 -0.99
C ILE A 125 10.44 -6.57 0.45
N ILE A 126 9.79 -5.59 1.08
CA ILE A 126 10.12 -5.13 2.43
C ILE A 126 8.89 -5.28 3.32
N ALA A 127 9.01 -6.06 4.40
CA ALA A 127 7.97 -6.29 5.41
C ALA A 127 6.59 -6.64 4.79
N SER A 128 6.59 -7.47 3.76
CA SER A 128 5.40 -7.90 3.03
C SER A 128 5.57 -9.32 2.50
N ASP A 129 4.44 -10.02 2.31
CA ASP A 129 4.41 -11.42 1.86
C ASP A 129 3.56 -11.60 0.59
N PRO A 130 3.99 -11.06 -0.57
CA PRO A 130 3.29 -11.18 -1.84
C PRO A 130 3.11 -12.63 -2.31
N MET A 131 4.03 -13.54 -1.99
CA MET A 131 3.86 -14.97 -2.34
C MET A 131 2.67 -15.63 -1.64
N ALA A 132 2.19 -15.09 -0.52
CA ALA A 132 0.96 -15.54 0.12
C ALA A 132 -0.28 -14.75 -0.30
N ASN A 133 -0.12 -13.45 -0.62
CA ASN A 133 -1.24 -12.51 -0.65
C ASN A 133 -1.58 -11.94 -2.05
N PHE A 134 -0.69 -12.07 -3.03
CA PHE A 134 -0.95 -11.56 -4.38
C PHE A 134 -1.75 -12.53 -5.24
N ASN A 135 -2.33 -11.99 -6.30
CA ASN A 135 -3.01 -12.78 -7.32
C ASN A 135 -2.03 -13.75 -8.01
N GLU A 136 -2.57 -14.82 -8.57
CA GLU A 136 -1.77 -15.90 -9.16
C GLU A 136 -0.79 -15.40 -10.25
N PRO A 137 -1.18 -14.54 -11.22
CA PRO A 137 -0.25 -14.05 -12.24
C PRO A 137 0.94 -13.29 -11.65
N ALA A 138 0.72 -12.44 -10.65
CA ALA A 138 1.80 -11.70 -10.01
C ALA A 138 2.75 -12.62 -9.24
N ARG A 139 2.23 -13.66 -8.58
CA ARG A 139 3.06 -14.66 -7.88
C ARG A 139 3.91 -15.48 -8.84
N GLN A 140 3.33 -15.92 -9.97
CA GLN A 140 4.06 -16.66 -10.99
C GLN A 140 5.20 -15.83 -11.58
N HIS A 141 4.96 -14.57 -11.90
CA HIS A 141 6.01 -13.69 -12.42
C HIS A 141 7.08 -13.40 -11.36
N LEU A 142 6.69 -13.10 -10.12
CA LEU A 142 7.64 -12.89 -9.03
C LEU A 142 8.56 -14.11 -8.81
N ALA A 143 8.03 -15.32 -8.96
CA ALA A 143 8.81 -16.56 -8.87
C ALA A 143 9.80 -16.75 -10.04
N SER A 144 9.63 -16.03 -11.14
CA SER A 144 10.46 -16.15 -12.36
C SER A 144 11.61 -15.14 -12.44
N ILE A 145 11.62 -14.12 -11.58
CA ILE A 145 12.60 -13.04 -11.57
C ILE A 145 13.43 -13.04 -10.28
N PRO A 146 14.68 -12.53 -10.29
CA PRO A 146 15.43 -12.35 -9.07
C PRO A 146 14.77 -11.31 -8.17
N TYR A 147 14.61 -11.63 -6.89
CA TYR A 147 14.11 -10.66 -5.91
C TYR A 147 14.77 -10.78 -4.54
N ILE A 148 14.80 -9.65 -3.85
CA ILE A 148 15.32 -9.52 -2.48
C ILE A 148 14.13 -9.40 -1.53
N ALA A 149 14.19 -10.07 -0.38
CA ALA A 149 13.16 -10.00 0.65
C ALA A 149 13.72 -9.59 2.03
N PHE A 150 12.97 -8.79 2.77
CA PHE A 150 13.30 -8.30 4.11
C PHE A 150 12.13 -8.65 5.02
N ASP A 151 12.37 -9.49 6.02
CA ASP A 151 11.34 -9.83 6.99
C ASP A 151 11.99 -10.28 8.32
N PRO A 152 11.42 -9.92 9.48
CA PRO A 152 11.92 -10.44 10.77
C PRO A 152 11.71 -11.95 10.95
N LYS A 153 10.86 -12.58 10.14
CA LYS A 153 10.59 -14.02 10.20
C LYS A 153 10.61 -14.65 8.81
N GLU A 154 10.69 -15.97 8.79
CA GLU A 154 10.52 -16.72 7.56
C GLU A 154 9.08 -16.66 7.06
N THR A 155 8.90 -16.36 5.77
CA THR A 155 7.62 -16.30 5.06
C THR A 155 7.72 -17.07 3.73
N PRO A 156 6.60 -17.43 3.09
CA PRO A 156 6.60 -17.90 1.70
C PRO A 156 7.43 -17.01 0.77
N THR A 157 7.37 -15.69 0.95
CA THR A 157 8.17 -14.76 0.15
C THR A 157 9.67 -14.88 0.42
N THR A 158 10.12 -14.95 1.68
CA THR A 158 11.56 -15.04 1.98
C THR A 158 12.16 -16.39 1.56
N ARG A 159 11.39 -17.49 1.61
CA ARG A 159 11.85 -18.84 1.22
C ARG A 159 12.29 -18.96 -0.23
N HIS A 160 11.67 -18.16 -1.10
CA HIS A 160 11.89 -18.22 -2.55
C HIS A 160 12.68 -17.02 -3.08
N ALA A 161 13.15 -16.14 -2.18
CA ALA A 161 13.96 -14.98 -2.56
C ALA A 161 15.38 -15.40 -2.96
N GLU A 162 15.97 -14.69 -3.92
CA GLU A 162 17.38 -14.85 -4.28
C GLU A 162 18.28 -14.42 -3.10
N VAL A 163 17.87 -13.36 -2.41
CA VAL A 163 18.51 -12.88 -1.18
C VAL A 163 17.42 -12.56 -0.16
N ALA A 164 17.49 -13.18 1.02
CA ALA A 164 16.60 -12.88 2.14
C ALA A 164 17.41 -12.31 3.32
N PHE A 165 17.02 -11.12 3.79
CA PHE A 165 17.56 -10.52 5.01
C PHE A 165 16.60 -10.75 6.17
N THR A 166 17.08 -11.41 7.21
CA THR A 166 16.42 -11.35 8.53
C THR A 166 16.72 -10.00 9.17
N VAL A 167 15.68 -9.22 9.42
CA VAL A 167 15.79 -7.86 9.95
C VAL A 167 15.27 -7.75 11.39
N ALA A 168 15.74 -6.73 12.10
CA ALA A 168 15.22 -6.38 13.41
C ALA A 168 13.75 -5.94 13.33
N THR A 169 12.91 -6.36 14.28
CA THR A 169 11.48 -6.02 14.26
C THR A 169 11.28 -4.56 14.70
N TYR A 170 10.66 -3.73 13.85
CA TYR A 170 10.33 -2.35 14.23
C TYR A 170 9.38 -2.32 15.43
N GLY A 171 9.62 -1.40 16.36
CA GLY A 171 8.80 -1.23 17.56
C GLY A 171 9.06 -2.24 18.68
N ILE A 172 9.78 -3.33 18.40
CA ILE A 172 10.34 -4.22 19.42
C ILE A 172 11.83 -3.94 19.59
N ASN A 173 12.56 -3.88 18.47
CA ASN A 173 14.00 -3.76 18.44
C ASN A 173 14.52 -2.41 17.93
N VAL A 174 13.81 -1.83 16.98
CA VAL A 174 14.23 -0.59 16.30
C VAL A 174 13.23 0.52 16.60
N PRO A 175 13.70 1.74 16.95
CA PRO A 175 12.80 2.88 17.10
C PRO A 175 12.24 3.30 15.74
N GLY A 176 11.27 4.21 15.75
CA GLY A 176 10.67 4.70 14.52
C GLY A 176 9.36 5.42 14.80
N THR A 177 8.69 5.85 13.73
CA THR A 177 7.36 6.44 13.84
C THR A 177 6.38 5.57 13.05
N VAL A 178 5.27 5.22 13.69
CA VAL A 178 4.14 4.61 13.02
C VAL A 178 2.96 5.56 12.99
N TYR A 179 2.14 5.50 11.95
CA TYR A 179 0.91 6.25 11.88
C TYR A 179 -0.25 5.30 12.11
N ARG A 180 -1.10 5.63 13.08
CA ARG A 180 -2.36 4.90 13.31
C ARG A 180 -3.33 5.13 12.14
N MET A 181 -4.41 4.36 12.09
CA MET A 181 -5.43 4.47 11.04
C MET A 181 -6.09 5.86 10.90
N ASP A 182 -5.95 6.73 11.90
CA ASP A 182 -6.45 8.10 11.94
C ASP A 182 -5.36 9.16 11.74
N ASP A 183 -4.22 8.76 11.15
CA ASP A 183 -3.07 9.62 10.81
C ASP A 183 -2.33 10.20 12.02
N VAL A 184 -2.61 9.72 13.24
CA VAL A 184 -1.86 10.12 14.43
C VAL A 184 -0.48 9.45 14.43
N PRO A 185 0.63 10.23 14.42
CA PRO A 185 1.97 9.68 14.52
C PRO A 185 2.26 9.24 15.96
N ILE A 186 2.80 8.04 16.10
CA ILE A 186 3.15 7.41 17.37
C ILE A 186 4.63 7.02 17.32
N PRO A 187 5.49 7.61 18.16
CA PRO A 187 6.87 7.19 18.27
C PRO A 187 6.95 5.82 18.97
N LEU A 188 7.64 4.89 18.33
CA LEU A 188 7.89 3.56 18.83
C LEU A 188 8.97 3.56 19.90
N ARG A 189 8.81 2.68 20.89
CA ARG A 189 9.73 2.52 22.03
C ARG A 189 10.28 1.10 22.02
N PRO A 190 11.53 0.89 21.57
CA PRO A 190 12.16 -0.43 21.59
C PRO A 190 12.18 -1.02 23.00
N ALA A 191 11.94 -2.31 23.10
CA ALA A 191 11.96 -3.07 24.36
C ALA A 191 13.20 -3.95 24.48
N PHE A 192 13.76 -4.43 23.37
CA PHE A 192 14.87 -5.39 23.37
C PHE A 192 15.86 -5.08 22.25
N GLU A 193 17.15 -5.36 22.45
CA GLU A 193 18.12 -5.32 21.36
C GLU A 193 17.90 -6.47 20.36
N SER A 194 18.39 -6.29 19.13
CA SER A 194 18.35 -7.32 18.07
C SER A 194 19.76 -7.60 17.59
N PRO A 195 20.12 -8.89 17.34
CA PRO A 195 21.37 -9.23 16.66
C PRO A 195 21.32 -8.95 15.15
N HIS A 196 20.13 -8.73 14.60
CA HIS A 196 19.89 -8.42 13.19
C HIS A 196 19.91 -6.91 12.93
N PRO A 197 20.36 -6.45 11.74
CA PRO A 197 20.28 -5.05 11.34
C PRO A 197 18.83 -4.60 11.13
N SER A 198 18.60 -3.29 11.19
CA SER A 198 17.33 -2.68 10.78
C SER A 198 17.15 -2.65 9.26
N ASP A 199 15.91 -2.51 8.79
CA ASP A 199 15.61 -2.28 7.36
C ASP A 199 16.43 -1.11 6.80
N LEU A 200 16.50 0.01 7.54
CA LEU A 200 17.22 1.20 7.12
C LEU A 200 18.70 0.94 6.88
N GLN A 201 19.38 0.25 7.80
CA GLN A 201 20.81 -0.04 7.66
C GLN A 201 21.13 -0.87 6.41
N ILE A 202 20.28 -1.86 6.10
CA ILE A 202 20.46 -2.66 4.88
C ILE A 202 20.16 -1.81 3.64
N LEU A 203 19.10 -1.00 3.66
CA LEU A 203 18.74 -0.13 2.54
C LEU A 203 19.81 0.91 2.23
N GLU A 204 20.43 1.50 3.25
CA GLU A 204 21.55 2.45 3.11
C GLU A 204 22.77 1.76 2.46
N GLY A 205 23.12 0.55 2.91
CA GLY A 205 24.23 -0.22 2.31
C GLY A 205 23.95 -0.62 0.86
N ILE A 206 22.71 -1.00 0.52
CA ILE A 206 22.31 -1.28 -0.86
C ILE A 206 22.37 0.00 -1.70
N GLU A 207 21.87 1.12 -1.18
CA GLU A 207 21.86 2.40 -1.90
C GLU A 207 23.29 2.86 -2.24
N GLU A 208 24.20 2.80 -1.26
CA GLU A 208 25.61 3.11 -1.45
C GLU A 208 26.23 2.23 -2.54
N ARG A 209 26.04 0.91 -2.45
CA ARG A 209 26.60 -0.02 -3.43
C ARG A 209 26.04 0.18 -4.84
N VAL A 210 24.74 0.48 -4.96
CA VAL A 210 24.12 0.80 -6.25
C VAL A 210 24.70 2.09 -6.84
N LYS A 211 24.93 3.13 -6.02
CA LYS A 211 25.57 4.38 -6.48
C LYS A 211 26.98 4.13 -7.01
N GLU A 212 27.80 3.34 -6.30
CA GLU A 212 29.14 2.95 -6.74
C GLU A 212 29.11 2.22 -8.09
N LEU A 213 28.26 1.20 -8.22
CA LEU A 213 28.16 0.42 -9.45
C LEU A 213 27.69 1.27 -10.64
N LYS A 214 26.75 2.19 -10.42
CA LYS A 214 26.32 3.15 -11.46
C LYS A 214 27.45 4.11 -11.85
N ALA A 215 28.24 4.60 -10.90
CA ALA A 215 29.38 5.46 -11.18
C ALA A 215 30.46 4.75 -12.01
N ILE A 216 30.75 3.49 -11.69
CA ILE A 216 31.68 2.64 -12.46
C ILE A 216 31.15 2.40 -13.88
N GLY A 217 29.86 2.06 -14.02
CA GLY A 217 29.23 1.85 -15.33
C GLY A 217 29.28 3.08 -16.24
N LEU A 218 29.06 4.28 -15.68
CA LEU A 218 29.17 5.55 -16.39
C LEU A 218 30.63 5.87 -16.79
N ALA A 219 31.60 5.62 -15.91
CA ALA A 219 33.01 5.79 -16.22
C ALA A 219 33.49 4.84 -17.34
N GLY A 220 32.99 3.60 -17.35
CA GLY A 220 33.25 2.62 -18.41
C GLY A 220 32.72 3.07 -19.77
N GLN A 221 31.49 3.59 -19.85
CA GLN A 221 30.90 4.13 -21.09
C GLN A 221 31.60 5.39 -21.59
N ALA A 222 32.07 6.27 -20.71
CA ALA A 222 32.82 7.47 -21.11
C ALA A 222 34.20 7.13 -21.72
N SER A 223 34.81 6.01 -21.33
CA SER A 223 36.11 5.57 -21.86
C SER A 223 36.05 4.95 -23.25
N SER A 224 34.88 4.43 -23.68
CA SER A 224 34.70 3.81 -25.01
C SER A 224 34.43 4.82 -26.14
N LEU A 225 34.23 6.10 -25.80
CA LEU A 225 34.01 7.20 -26.77
C LEU A 225 35.30 7.83 -27.29
N ARG A 226 36.48 7.26 -27.02
CA ARG A 226 37.71 7.68 -27.71
C ARG A 226 37.66 7.18 -29.16
N PRO A 227 37.67 8.06 -30.18
CA PRO A 227 37.76 7.61 -31.56
C PRO A 227 39.04 6.80 -31.73
N ASN A 228 38.94 5.62 -32.35
CA ASN A 228 40.12 4.92 -32.84
C ASN A 228 40.82 5.86 -33.82
N ALA A 229 41.98 6.39 -33.40
CA ALA A 229 42.84 7.16 -34.28
C ALA A 229 43.33 6.22 -35.39
N VAL A 230 42.90 6.52 -36.63
CA VAL A 230 43.48 5.99 -37.87
C VAL A 230 44.70 6.81 -38.21
#